data_AF-A0A925XJ45-F1
#
_entry.id   AF-A0A925XJ45-F1
#
_cell.length_a   1.000
_cell.length_b   1.000
_cell.length_c   1.000
_cell.angle_alpha   90.00
_cell.angle_beta   90.00
_cell.angle_gamma   90.00
#
_symmetry.space_group_name_H-M   'P 1'
#
loop_
_entity.id
_entity.type
_entity.pdbx_description
1 polymer ?
#
loop_
_entity_poly.entity_id
_entity_poly.type
_entity_poly.pdbx_seq_one_letter_code
_entity_poly.pdbx_strand_id
1 'polypeptide(L)'
;AGLAAAAMGFALDNKLLIIAGSLDGASGLILSIIMCRAMNRSFLNVLFGAFGQVKAAAADAQERHYKPETIEGAAQVLEQANLVVIIPGYGLAVAQAQHRTRELYDQLTKLGITVKFAIHPVAGRMPGHMNVLLAEAEIPYSDLVEMDEINADMAQCDVALVIGANDVVNPAARTDKSTPIYGMPIIDADKAKTVFAIKRSKNPGFAGIDNELYFLDHTFMLFGDAKQVVGELAKHLSGGEGGH
;
A
#
# COMPACT_ATOMS: atom_id res chain seq x y z
N ALA A 1 -4.69 -4.52 26.74
CA ALA A 1 -5.94 -4.23 27.46
C ALA A 1 -6.57 -5.52 27.98
N GLY A 2 -6.84 -6.51 27.11
CA GLY A 2 -7.48 -7.77 27.48
C GLY A 2 -6.88 -8.52 28.67
N LEU A 3 -5.55 -8.74 28.69
CA LEU A 3 -4.88 -9.40 29.82
C LEU A 3 -5.12 -8.68 31.17
N ALA A 4 -5.16 -7.34 31.18
CA ALA A 4 -5.46 -6.57 32.39
C ALA A 4 -6.93 -6.69 32.79
N ALA A 5 -7.85 -6.73 31.83
CA ALA A 5 -9.27 -6.99 32.08
C ALA A 5 -9.50 -8.40 32.64
N ALA A 6 -8.77 -9.40 32.14
CA ALA A 6 -8.81 -10.77 32.67
C ALA A 6 -8.28 -10.83 34.11
N ALA A 7 -7.16 -10.16 34.39
CA ALA A 7 -6.61 -10.07 35.75
C ALA A 7 -7.58 -9.37 36.72
N MET A 8 -8.23 -8.30 36.29
CA MET A 8 -9.31 -7.64 37.05
C MET A 8 -10.50 -8.58 37.25
N GLY A 9 -10.85 -9.38 36.24
CA GLY A 9 -11.87 -10.41 36.35
C GLY A 9 -11.57 -11.44 37.45
N PHE A 10 -10.32 -11.89 37.59
CA PHE A 10 -9.91 -12.75 38.71
C PHE A 10 -9.99 -12.03 40.06
N ALA A 11 -9.58 -10.75 40.13
CA ALA A 11 -9.62 -9.97 41.36
C ALA A 11 -11.06 -9.71 41.87
N LEU A 12 -12.03 -9.64 40.95
CA LEU A 12 -13.44 -9.38 41.23
C LEU A 12 -14.33 -10.64 41.20
N ASP A 13 -13.74 -11.83 41.00
CA ASP A 13 -14.45 -13.09 40.74
C ASP A 13 -15.53 -12.98 39.63
N ASN A 14 -15.25 -12.17 38.60
CA ASN A 14 -16.16 -11.89 37.51
C ASN A 14 -15.80 -12.71 36.26
N LYS A 15 -16.53 -13.81 36.05
CA LYS A 15 -16.34 -14.73 34.90
C LYS A 15 -16.45 -14.03 33.54
N LEU A 16 -17.32 -13.03 33.40
CA LEU A 16 -17.49 -12.30 32.14
C LEU A 16 -16.21 -11.54 31.79
N LEU A 17 -15.61 -10.84 32.77
CA LEU A 17 -14.35 -10.11 32.58
C LEU A 17 -13.18 -11.06 32.29
N ILE A 18 -13.14 -12.22 32.94
CA ILE A 18 -12.12 -13.25 32.66
C ILE A 18 -12.22 -13.72 31.21
N ILE A 19 -13.42 -14.09 30.75
CA ILE A 19 -13.64 -14.61 29.40
C ILE A 19 -13.38 -13.53 28.35
N ALA A 20 -14.00 -12.36 28.49
CA ALA A 20 -13.85 -11.26 27.53
C ALA A 20 -12.41 -10.74 27.48
N GLY A 21 -11.75 -10.58 28.64
CA GLY A 21 -10.37 -10.13 28.70
C GLY A 21 -9.39 -11.14 28.10
N SER A 22 -9.61 -12.43 28.31
CA SER A 22 -8.78 -13.49 27.71
C SER A 22 -8.93 -13.54 26.20
N LEU A 23 -10.17 -13.39 25.68
CA LEU A 23 -10.47 -13.34 24.24
C LEU A 23 -9.80 -12.12 23.56
N ASP A 24 -9.96 -10.92 24.14
CA ASP A 24 -9.32 -9.70 23.63
C ASP A 24 -7.79 -9.82 23.67
N GLY A 25 -7.24 -10.33 24.77
CA GLY A 25 -5.81 -10.51 24.95
C GLY A 25 -5.20 -11.48 23.93
N ALA A 26 -5.84 -12.63 23.72
CA ALA A 26 -5.40 -13.63 22.74
C ALA A 26 -5.51 -13.09 21.31
N SER A 27 -6.61 -12.43 20.96
CA SER A 27 -6.83 -11.87 19.61
C SER A 27 -5.79 -10.80 19.28
N GLY A 28 -5.52 -9.87 20.21
CA GLY A 28 -4.50 -8.83 20.03
C GLY A 28 -3.09 -9.40 19.88
N LEU A 29 -2.76 -10.46 20.62
CA LEU A 29 -1.46 -11.14 20.50
C LEU A 29 -1.31 -11.83 19.14
N ILE A 30 -2.32 -12.58 18.71
CA ILE A 30 -2.31 -13.27 17.40
C ILE A 30 -2.17 -12.24 16.28
N LEU A 31 -2.97 -11.17 16.32
CA LEU A 31 -2.90 -10.09 15.33
C LEU A 31 -1.50 -9.46 15.28
N SER A 32 -0.90 -9.18 16.45
CA SER A 32 0.46 -8.63 16.54
C SER A 32 1.50 -9.55 15.90
N ILE A 33 1.38 -10.87 16.11
CA ILE A 33 2.29 -11.86 15.50
C ILE A 33 2.12 -11.89 13.98
N ILE A 34 0.89 -11.86 13.48
CA ILE A 34 0.60 -11.83 12.04
C ILE A 34 1.18 -10.57 11.39
N MET A 35 0.99 -9.40 12.02
CA MET A 35 1.60 -8.14 11.54
C MET A 35 3.12 -8.21 11.51
N CYS A 36 3.75 -8.73 12.57
CA CYS A 36 5.22 -8.88 12.62
C CYS A 36 5.72 -9.79 11.49
N ARG A 37 5.05 -10.92 11.25
CA ARG A 37 5.36 -11.84 10.14
C ARG A 37 5.20 -11.16 8.78
N ALA A 38 4.14 -10.38 8.58
CA ALA A 38 3.93 -9.62 7.34
C ALA A 38 5.00 -8.54 7.10
N MET A 39 5.69 -8.08 8.15
CA MET A 39 6.86 -7.19 8.03
C MET A 39 8.19 -7.95 7.92
N ASN A 40 8.17 -9.29 7.89
CA ASN A 40 9.34 -10.15 8.04
C ASN A 40 10.21 -9.81 9.28
N ARG A 41 9.56 -9.47 10.40
CA ARG A 41 10.22 -9.18 11.68
C ARG A 41 9.73 -10.15 12.76
N SER A 42 10.61 -10.55 13.66
CA SER A 42 10.20 -11.35 14.82
C SER A 42 9.48 -10.47 15.84
N PHE A 43 8.46 -11.02 16.52
CA PHE A 43 7.69 -10.31 17.54
C PHE A 43 8.59 -9.73 18.66
N LEU A 44 9.59 -10.50 19.11
CA LEU A 44 10.56 -10.06 20.11
C LEU A 44 11.40 -8.87 19.60
N ASN A 45 11.82 -8.89 18.33
CA ASN A 45 12.59 -7.78 17.75
C ASN A 45 11.73 -6.53 17.57
N VAL A 46 10.43 -6.64 17.38
CA VAL A 46 9.55 -5.47 17.36
C VAL A 46 9.37 -4.90 18.77
N LEU A 47 9.19 -5.76 19.77
CA LEU A 47 8.92 -5.35 21.15
C LEU A 47 10.17 -4.79 21.88
N PHE A 48 11.36 -5.31 21.56
CA PHE A 48 12.62 -4.95 22.23
C PHE A 48 13.69 -4.37 21.29
N GLY A 49 13.49 -4.39 19.97
CA GLY A 49 14.52 -3.97 19.00
C GLY A 49 14.76 -2.47 18.91
N ALA A 50 14.04 -1.64 19.67
CA ALA A 50 14.40 -0.23 19.88
C ALA A 50 15.69 -0.08 20.73
N PHE A 51 16.11 -1.12 21.46
CA PHE A 51 17.41 -1.16 22.14
C PHE A 51 18.49 -1.61 21.14
N GLY A 52 19.15 -0.64 20.49
CA GLY A 52 20.40 -0.88 19.77
C GLY A 52 20.35 -0.81 18.24
N GLN A 53 19.33 -0.19 17.63
CA GLN A 53 19.40 0.08 16.19
C GLN A 53 20.49 1.12 15.88
N VAL A 54 21.57 0.63 15.26
CA VAL A 54 22.50 1.45 14.50
C VAL A 54 21.73 1.99 13.31
N LYS A 55 21.62 3.32 13.19
CA LYS A 55 21.13 3.99 11.97
C LYS A 55 21.86 3.35 10.78
N ALA A 56 21.12 2.72 9.88
CA ALA A 56 21.68 2.31 8.61
C ALA A 56 22.32 3.54 7.97
N ALA A 57 23.58 3.41 7.54
CA ALA A 57 24.27 4.45 6.81
C ALA A 57 23.46 4.74 5.54
N ALA A 58 23.22 6.03 5.26
CA ALA A 58 22.67 6.43 3.97
C ALA A 58 23.57 5.86 2.88
N ALA A 59 23.02 4.99 2.02
CA ALA A 59 23.73 4.54 0.85
C ALA A 59 24.08 5.77 -0.01
N ASP A 60 25.28 5.73 -0.59
CA ASP A 60 25.83 6.82 -1.38
C ASP A 60 24.83 7.26 -2.45
N ALA A 61 24.53 8.56 -2.47
CA ALA A 61 23.57 9.14 -3.39
C ALA A 61 24.16 9.14 -4.81
N GLN A 62 24.06 8.02 -5.52
CA GLN A 62 24.06 8.05 -6.97
C GLN A 62 22.92 8.99 -7.41
N GLU A 63 23.16 9.88 -8.36
CA GLU A 63 22.15 10.72 -8.99
C GLU A 63 21.09 9.83 -9.67
N ARG A 64 20.13 9.35 -8.89
CA ARG A 64 19.01 8.55 -9.38
C ARG A 64 17.91 9.54 -9.79
N HIS A 65 17.67 9.63 -11.08
CA HIS A 65 16.72 10.59 -11.66
C HIS A 65 15.31 10.02 -11.63
N TYR A 66 14.40 10.74 -10.96
CA TYR A 66 12.96 10.51 -11.06
C TYR A 66 12.47 10.98 -12.43
N LYS A 67 11.59 10.20 -13.07
CA LYS A 67 10.93 10.57 -14.33
C LYS A 67 9.56 11.18 -14.03
N PRO A 68 9.40 12.51 -13.97
CA PRO A 68 8.08 13.11 -13.82
C PRO A 68 7.25 12.86 -15.09
N GLU A 69 5.95 12.67 -14.91
CA GLU A 69 4.98 12.57 -16.01
C GLU A 69 3.79 13.50 -15.73
N THR A 70 3.09 13.91 -16.78
CA THR A 70 1.86 14.71 -16.64
C THR A 70 0.64 13.82 -16.39
N ILE A 71 -0.41 14.43 -15.84
CA ILE A 71 -1.66 13.72 -15.57
C ILE A 71 -2.33 13.31 -16.88
N GLU A 72 -2.22 14.16 -17.90
CA GLU A 72 -2.72 13.91 -19.26
C GLU A 72 -2.01 12.71 -19.90
N GLY A 73 -0.68 12.65 -19.79
CA GLY A 73 0.11 11.54 -20.32
C GLY A 73 -0.22 10.22 -19.62
N ALA A 74 -0.34 10.24 -18.29
CA ALA A 74 -0.75 9.07 -17.54
C ALA A 74 -2.18 8.62 -17.85
N ALA A 75 -3.12 9.55 -18.05
CA ALA A 75 -4.49 9.23 -18.44
C ALA A 75 -4.53 8.51 -19.80
N GLN A 76 -3.80 8.98 -20.81
CA GLN A 76 -3.72 8.34 -22.12
C GLN A 76 -3.18 6.91 -22.05
N VAL A 77 -2.18 6.66 -21.21
CA VAL A 77 -1.65 5.31 -21.00
C VAL A 77 -2.67 4.42 -20.29
N LEU A 78 -3.41 4.97 -19.31
CA LEU A 78 -4.47 4.26 -18.61
C LEU A 78 -5.63 3.89 -19.53
N GLU A 79 -6.04 4.76 -20.47
CA GLU A 79 -7.12 4.48 -21.44
C GLU A 79 -6.84 3.30 -22.37
N GLN A 80 -5.56 3.01 -22.61
CA GLN A 80 -5.11 1.95 -23.51
C GLN A 80 -4.79 0.64 -22.78
N ALA A 81 -4.89 0.62 -21.45
CA ALA A 81 -4.59 -0.54 -20.63
C ALA A 81 -5.74 -1.56 -20.66
N ASN A 82 -5.44 -2.85 -20.56
CA ASN A 82 -6.44 -3.90 -20.37
C ASN A 82 -6.55 -4.28 -18.89
N LEU A 83 -5.42 -4.30 -18.18
CA LEU A 83 -5.33 -4.60 -16.75
C LEU A 83 -4.60 -3.48 -16.00
N VAL A 84 -5.33 -2.83 -15.09
CA VAL A 84 -4.80 -1.82 -14.17
C VAL A 84 -4.85 -2.37 -12.74
N VAL A 85 -3.70 -2.36 -12.06
CA VAL A 85 -3.62 -2.74 -10.64
C VAL A 85 -3.35 -1.49 -9.81
N ILE A 86 -4.32 -1.11 -8.99
CA ILE A 86 -4.21 0.00 -8.05
C ILE A 86 -3.59 -0.50 -6.75
N ILE A 87 -2.49 0.12 -6.32
CA ILE A 87 -1.77 -0.24 -5.09
C ILE A 87 -1.93 0.90 -4.08
N PRO A 88 -2.94 0.83 -3.18
CA PRO A 88 -3.20 1.86 -2.19
C PRO A 88 -2.18 1.81 -1.05
N GLY A 89 -1.73 2.98 -0.60
CA GLY A 89 -0.85 3.12 0.55
C GLY A 89 -1.32 4.19 1.53
N TYR A 90 -0.49 4.45 2.55
CA TYR A 90 -0.83 5.42 3.60
C TYR A 90 -1.09 6.83 3.06
N GLY A 91 -0.45 7.24 1.97
CA GLY A 91 -0.69 8.54 1.35
C GLY A 91 -2.12 8.73 0.84
N LEU A 92 -2.79 7.66 0.39
CA LEU A 92 -4.21 7.67 0.02
C LEU A 92 -5.08 8.01 1.22
N ALA A 93 -4.82 7.36 2.37
CA ALA A 93 -5.55 7.61 3.62
C ALA A 93 -5.32 9.03 4.15
N VAL A 94 -4.08 9.52 4.14
CA VAL A 94 -3.76 10.88 4.60
C VAL A 94 -4.47 11.94 3.75
N ALA A 95 -4.56 11.73 2.44
CA ALA A 95 -5.24 12.64 1.53
C ALA A 95 -6.78 12.49 1.53
N GLN A 96 -7.32 11.44 2.17
CA GLN A 96 -8.75 11.08 2.08
C GLN A 96 -9.20 10.95 0.61
N ALA A 97 -8.41 10.20 -0.16
CA ALA A 97 -8.56 10.05 -1.60
C ALA A 97 -9.38 8.81 -2.01
N GLN A 98 -9.93 8.04 -1.06
CA GLN A 98 -10.67 6.80 -1.33
C GLN A 98 -11.86 7.00 -2.28
N HIS A 99 -12.67 8.05 -2.09
CA HIS A 99 -13.80 8.33 -2.99
C HIS A 99 -13.36 8.78 -4.39
N ARG A 100 -12.24 9.50 -4.50
CA ARG A 100 -11.67 9.84 -5.82
C ARG A 100 -11.11 8.62 -6.52
N THR A 101 -10.55 7.70 -5.75
CA THR A 101 -10.07 6.41 -6.26
C THR A 101 -11.25 5.55 -6.74
N ARG A 102 -12.40 5.62 -6.07
CA ARG A 102 -13.65 5.02 -6.56
C ARG A 102 -14.11 5.62 -7.88
N GLU A 103 -14.12 6.95 -8.00
CA GLU A 103 -14.46 7.61 -9.26
C GLU A 103 -13.53 7.15 -10.39
N LEU A 104 -12.22 7.06 -10.15
CA LEU A 104 -11.25 6.55 -11.11
C LEU A 104 -11.54 5.09 -11.50
N TYR A 105 -11.80 4.22 -10.52
CA TYR A 105 -12.19 2.83 -10.73
C TYR A 105 -13.42 2.73 -11.63
N ASP A 106 -14.45 3.55 -11.39
CA ASP A 106 -15.68 3.55 -12.19
C ASP A 106 -15.42 3.97 -13.64
N GLN A 107 -14.58 4.99 -13.87
CA GLN A 107 -14.27 5.42 -15.25
C GLN A 107 -13.49 4.36 -16.02
N LEU A 108 -12.46 3.77 -15.40
CA LEU A 108 -11.70 2.70 -16.04
C LEU A 108 -12.58 1.48 -16.34
N THR A 109 -13.44 1.09 -15.40
CA THR A 109 -14.36 -0.04 -15.59
C THR A 109 -15.36 0.22 -16.71
N LYS A 110 -15.85 1.47 -16.86
CA LYS A 110 -16.75 1.86 -17.97
C LYS A 110 -16.07 1.75 -19.34
N LEU A 111 -14.76 1.97 -19.42
CA LEU A 111 -13.96 1.76 -20.63
C LEU A 111 -13.70 0.27 -20.92
N GLY A 112 -14.21 -0.65 -20.09
CA GLY A 112 -14.01 -2.10 -20.24
C GLY A 112 -12.66 -2.59 -19.70
N ILE A 113 -11.93 -1.73 -18.98
CA ILE A 113 -10.63 -2.05 -18.39
C ILE A 113 -10.84 -2.86 -17.12
N THR A 114 -10.07 -3.93 -16.96
CA THR A 114 -10.06 -4.71 -15.71
C THR A 114 -9.26 -3.97 -14.66
N VAL A 115 -9.90 -3.60 -13.54
CA VAL A 115 -9.23 -2.91 -12.43
C VAL A 115 -9.23 -3.80 -11.20
N LYS A 116 -8.05 -4.04 -10.62
CA LYS A 116 -7.88 -4.76 -9.35
C LYS A 116 -7.16 -3.87 -8.34
N PHE A 117 -7.43 -4.08 -7.05
CA PHE A 117 -6.74 -3.44 -5.95
C PHE A 117 -5.81 -4.45 -5.27
N ALA A 118 -4.52 -4.17 -5.27
CA ALA A 118 -3.53 -5.00 -4.59
C ALA A 118 -3.36 -4.55 -3.13
N ILE A 119 -3.83 -5.37 -2.19
CA ILE A 119 -3.81 -5.04 -0.77
C ILE A 119 -2.59 -5.67 -0.09
N HIS A 120 -1.71 -4.82 0.42
CA HIS A 120 -0.61 -5.26 1.27
C HIS A 120 -1.07 -5.39 2.73
N PRO A 121 -0.77 -6.49 3.46
CA PRO A 121 -1.28 -6.70 4.82
C PRO A 121 -0.93 -5.59 5.83
N VAL A 122 0.21 -4.93 5.62
CA VAL A 122 0.71 -3.81 6.44
C VAL A 122 0.62 -2.45 5.74
N ALA A 123 -0.16 -2.32 4.67
CA ALA A 123 -0.42 -1.00 4.07
C ALA A 123 -1.18 -0.10 5.06
N GLY A 124 -0.66 1.11 5.28
CA GLY A 124 -1.28 2.11 6.14
C GLY A 124 -0.65 2.19 7.54
N ARG A 125 -1.51 2.21 8.56
CA ARG A 125 -1.15 2.39 10.00
C ARG A 125 -1.93 1.50 10.96
N MET A 126 -2.84 0.68 10.45
CA MET A 126 -3.60 -0.32 11.21
C MET A 126 -3.79 -1.55 10.32
N PRO A 127 -3.94 -2.76 10.90
CA PRO A 127 -4.34 -3.93 10.12
C PRO A 127 -5.63 -3.69 9.35
N GLY A 128 -5.65 -4.09 8.08
CA GLY A 128 -6.82 -3.93 7.21
C GLY A 128 -7.20 -2.47 6.91
N HIS A 129 -6.30 -1.50 7.14
CA HIS A 129 -6.58 -0.07 6.93
C HIS A 129 -7.14 0.17 5.52
N MET A 130 -6.48 -0.38 4.50
CA MET A 130 -6.91 -0.17 3.11
C MET A 130 -8.23 -0.87 2.80
N ASN A 131 -8.47 -2.08 3.33
CA ASN A 131 -9.75 -2.79 3.15
C ASN A 131 -10.92 -1.97 3.69
N VAL A 132 -10.78 -1.39 4.88
CA VAL A 132 -11.85 -0.57 5.50
C VAL A 132 -12.10 0.71 4.67
N LEU A 133 -11.05 1.43 4.27
CA LEU A 133 -11.21 2.67 3.49
C LEU A 133 -11.81 2.43 2.10
N LEU A 134 -11.43 1.34 1.44
CA LEU A 134 -11.97 1.01 0.12
C LEU A 134 -13.41 0.49 0.23
N ALA A 135 -13.74 -0.24 1.29
CA ALA A 135 -15.12 -0.64 1.58
C ALA A 135 -16.00 0.58 1.90
N GLU A 136 -15.49 1.58 2.62
CA GLU A 136 -16.18 2.86 2.84
C GLU A 136 -16.44 3.61 1.53
N ALA A 137 -15.53 3.50 0.57
CA ALA A 137 -15.71 4.04 -0.79
C ALA A 137 -16.50 3.09 -1.72
N GLU A 138 -17.14 2.05 -1.16
CA GLU A 138 -17.99 1.09 -1.85
C GLU A 138 -17.30 0.32 -3.00
N ILE A 139 -15.98 0.15 -2.94
CA ILE A 139 -15.25 -0.72 -3.89
C ILE A 139 -15.68 -2.18 -3.67
N PRO A 140 -16.02 -2.94 -4.73
CA PRO A 140 -16.44 -4.32 -4.56
C PRO A 140 -15.31 -5.16 -3.97
N TYR A 141 -15.65 -6.00 -2.97
CA TYR A 141 -14.67 -6.89 -2.35
C TYR A 141 -14.04 -7.89 -3.34
N SER A 142 -14.73 -8.22 -4.44
CA SER A 142 -14.19 -9.07 -5.51
C SER A 142 -12.96 -8.49 -6.20
N ASP A 143 -12.83 -7.16 -6.18
CA ASP A 143 -11.72 -6.45 -6.83
C ASP A 143 -10.61 -6.13 -5.82
N LEU A 144 -10.83 -6.38 -4.53
CA LEU A 144 -9.80 -6.31 -3.49
C LEU A 144 -9.07 -7.65 -3.41
N VAL A 145 -7.83 -7.68 -3.91
CA VAL A 145 -7.03 -8.89 -4.01
C VAL A 145 -5.83 -8.78 -3.06
N GLU A 146 -5.62 -9.82 -2.25
CA GLU A 146 -4.48 -9.87 -1.34
C GLU A 146 -3.16 -9.98 -2.12
N MET A 147 -2.10 -9.42 -1.54
CA MET A 147 -0.77 -9.34 -2.16
C MET A 147 -0.27 -10.67 -2.75
N ASP A 148 -0.44 -11.78 -2.03
CA ASP A 148 0.07 -13.09 -2.48
C ASP A 148 -0.62 -13.58 -3.76
N GLU A 149 -1.90 -13.27 -3.93
CA GLU A 149 -2.68 -13.66 -5.10
C GLU A 149 -2.39 -12.74 -6.29
N ILE A 150 -2.39 -11.42 -6.07
CA ILE A 150 -2.19 -10.45 -7.16
C ILE A 150 -0.76 -10.47 -7.73
N ASN A 151 0.24 -10.86 -6.93
CA ASN A 151 1.64 -10.93 -7.37
C ASN A 151 1.86 -11.91 -8.55
N ALA A 152 1.03 -12.96 -8.68
CA ALA A 152 1.08 -13.87 -9.81
C ALA A 152 0.64 -13.20 -11.13
N ASP A 153 -0.24 -12.22 -11.06
CA ASP A 153 -0.81 -11.50 -12.21
C ASP A 153 0.04 -10.29 -12.62
N MET A 154 0.95 -9.81 -11.76
CA MET A 154 1.68 -8.54 -11.98
C MET A 154 2.51 -8.52 -13.27
N ALA A 155 3.00 -9.66 -13.75
CA ALA A 155 3.73 -9.73 -15.02
C ALA A 155 2.84 -9.50 -16.26
N GLN A 156 1.52 -9.67 -16.13
CA GLN A 156 0.53 -9.40 -17.17
C GLN A 156 -0.13 -8.03 -17.00
N CYS A 157 0.14 -7.34 -15.89
CA CYS A 157 -0.40 -6.02 -15.58
C CYS A 157 0.16 -4.96 -16.54
N ASP A 158 -0.72 -4.26 -17.24
CA ASP A 158 -0.33 -3.19 -18.15
C ASP A 158 0.11 -1.95 -17.35
N VAL A 159 -0.65 -1.58 -16.33
CA VAL A 159 -0.36 -0.40 -15.50
C VAL A 159 -0.53 -0.70 -14.01
N ALA A 160 0.56 -0.57 -13.25
CA ALA A 160 0.49 -0.52 -11.79
C ALA A 160 0.39 0.94 -11.32
N LEU A 161 -0.73 1.31 -10.70
CA LEU A 161 -0.97 2.65 -10.16
C LEU A 161 -0.75 2.66 -8.65
N VAL A 162 0.44 3.09 -8.22
CA VAL A 162 0.83 3.19 -6.82
C VAL A 162 0.33 4.51 -6.21
N ILE A 163 -0.63 4.45 -5.29
CA ILE A 163 -1.24 5.64 -4.67
C ILE A 163 -0.75 5.80 -3.23
N GLY A 164 0.30 6.59 -3.04
CA GLY A 164 0.80 6.92 -1.71
C GLY A 164 1.39 5.72 -0.93
N ALA A 165 1.79 4.66 -1.63
CA ALA A 165 2.58 3.57 -1.09
C ALA A 165 4.08 3.88 -1.22
N ASN A 166 4.92 3.23 -0.40
CA ASN A 166 6.37 3.35 -0.55
C ASN A 166 7.05 2.03 -0.17
N ASP A 167 7.17 1.74 1.12
CA ASP A 167 7.91 0.55 1.59
C ASP A 167 7.31 -0.77 1.07
N VAL A 168 5.97 -0.85 0.97
CA VAL A 168 5.21 -2.04 0.54
C VAL A 168 5.35 -2.40 -0.95
N VAL A 169 6.00 -1.54 -1.73
CA VAL A 169 6.31 -1.77 -3.16
C VAL A 169 7.80 -1.66 -3.44
N ASN A 170 8.66 -1.63 -2.41
CA ASN A 170 10.09 -1.35 -2.58
C ASN A 170 10.89 -2.63 -2.91
N PRO A 171 11.42 -2.79 -4.15
CA PRO A 171 12.12 -4.00 -4.59
C PRO A 171 13.33 -4.37 -3.73
N ALA A 172 13.94 -3.39 -3.05
CA ALA A 172 15.06 -3.60 -2.14
C ALA A 172 14.75 -4.63 -1.05
N ALA A 173 13.49 -4.83 -0.69
CA ALA A 173 13.07 -5.89 0.22
C ALA A 173 13.47 -7.29 -0.26
N ARG A 174 13.56 -7.54 -1.57
CA ARG A 174 13.91 -8.86 -2.12
C ARG A 174 15.41 -9.08 -2.29
N THR A 175 16.17 -8.01 -2.53
CA THR A 175 17.56 -8.11 -3.01
C THR A 175 18.59 -7.56 -2.01
N ASP A 176 18.26 -6.50 -1.27
CA ASP A 176 19.24 -5.76 -0.48
C ASP A 176 19.17 -6.08 1.01
N LYS A 177 20.09 -6.94 1.44
CA LYS A 177 20.27 -7.38 2.84
C LYS A 177 20.64 -6.27 3.82
N SER A 178 21.10 -5.12 3.32
CA SER A 178 21.49 -3.98 4.15
C SER A 178 20.28 -3.16 4.63
N THR A 179 19.12 -3.32 3.97
CA THR A 179 17.93 -2.52 4.27
C THR A 179 17.12 -3.09 5.43
N PRO A 180 16.44 -2.23 6.23
CA PRO A 180 15.58 -2.68 7.32
C PRO A 180 14.32 -3.42 6.85
N ILE A 181 14.03 -3.40 5.54
CA ILE A 181 12.89 -4.08 4.93
C ILE A 181 13.29 -5.40 4.24
N TYR A 182 14.54 -5.84 4.35
CA TYR A 182 14.97 -7.07 3.71
C TYR A 182 14.14 -8.28 4.15
N GLY A 183 13.68 -9.05 3.16
CA GLY A 183 12.79 -10.18 3.27
C GLY A 183 11.33 -9.84 3.59
N MET A 184 10.96 -8.57 3.74
CA MET A 184 9.56 -8.16 3.82
C MET A 184 8.87 -8.56 2.50
N PRO A 185 7.76 -9.32 2.55
CA PRO A 185 7.00 -9.56 1.34
C PRO A 185 6.47 -8.21 0.84
N ILE A 186 6.43 -8.01 -0.47
CA ILE A 186 6.00 -6.76 -1.11
C ILE A 186 5.08 -7.07 -2.29
N ILE A 187 4.34 -6.06 -2.74
CA ILE A 187 3.65 -6.13 -4.02
C ILE A 187 4.68 -5.93 -5.13
N ASP A 188 4.72 -6.84 -6.09
CA ASP A 188 5.67 -6.87 -7.20
C ASP A 188 5.30 -5.85 -8.30
N ALA A 189 5.12 -4.58 -7.91
CA ALA A 189 4.80 -3.45 -8.78
C ALA A 189 5.79 -3.29 -9.93
N ASP A 190 7.06 -3.62 -9.68
CA ASP A 190 8.15 -3.55 -10.66
C ASP A 190 7.98 -4.51 -11.84
N LYS A 191 7.14 -5.55 -11.72
CA LYS A 191 6.86 -6.52 -12.80
C LYS A 191 5.80 -6.05 -13.80
N ALA A 192 5.04 -5.00 -13.48
CA ALA A 192 4.06 -4.43 -14.41
C ALA A 192 4.77 -3.76 -15.60
N LYS A 193 4.08 -3.65 -16.75
CA LYS A 193 4.66 -3.05 -17.96
C LYS A 193 4.99 -1.56 -17.75
N THR A 194 4.08 -0.84 -17.09
CA THR A 194 4.26 0.57 -16.72
C THR A 194 3.84 0.78 -15.27
N VAL A 195 4.55 1.64 -14.54
CA VAL A 195 4.22 2.00 -13.16
C VAL A 195 4.02 3.51 -13.06
N PHE A 196 2.89 3.93 -12.52
CA PHE A 196 2.66 5.33 -12.12
C PHE A 196 2.64 5.43 -10.60
N ALA A 197 3.46 6.31 -10.05
CA ALA A 197 3.54 6.52 -8.61
C ALA A 197 3.07 7.92 -8.23
N ILE A 198 1.99 7.99 -7.45
CA ILE A 198 1.41 9.25 -6.95
C ILE A 198 1.97 9.56 -5.56
N LYS A 199 2.76 10.62 -5.47
CA LYS A 199 3.37 11.08 -4.21
C LYS A 199 3.66 12.58 -4.21
N ARG A 200 3.57 13.22 -3.04
CA ARG A 200 3.77 14.68 -2.89
C ARG A 200 5.21 15.13 -3.09
N SER A 201 6.18 14.31 -2.70
CA SER A 201 7.60 14.66 -2.70
C SER A 201 8.45 13.40 -2.89
N LYS A 202 9.77 13.58 -2.97
CA LYS A 202 10.76 12.49 -3.07
C LYS A 202 11.09 11.84 -1.71
N ASN A 203 10.37 12.20 -0.65
CA ASN A 203 10.70 11.75 0.70
C ASN A 203 10.52 10.23 0.87
N PRO A 204 11.37 9.59 1.69
CA PRO A 204 11.26 8.17 1.98
C PRO A 204 10.01 7.84 2.80
N GLY A 205 9.69 6.54 2.86
CA GLY A 205 8.56 5.99 3.61
C GLY A 205 8.84 5.86 5.11
N PHE A 206 8.18 4.91 5.76
CA PHE A 206 8.35 4.67 7.19
C PHE A 206 9.73 4.09 7.50
N ALA A 207 10.26 3.24 6.61
CA ALA A 207 11.58 2.64 6.72
C ALA A 207 12.74 3.65 6.57
N GLY A 208 12.48 4.86 6.08
CA GLY A 208 13.50 5.91 5.94
C GLY A 208 14.55 5.64 4.85
N ILE A 209 14.25 4.74 3.91
CA ILE A 209 15.11 4.40 2.77
C ILE A 209 14.47 4.85 1.45
N ASP A 210 15.31 5.08 0.45
CA ASP A 210 14.85 5.31 -0.92
C ASP A 210 14.26 4.04 -1.52
N ASN A 211 13.42 4.23 -2.56
CA ASN A 211 12.70 3.16 -3.21
C ASN A 211 13.14 2.98 -4.65
N GLU A 212 13.71 1.82 -4.94
CA GLU A 212 14.30 1.49 -6.23
C GLU A 212 13.28 1.46 -7.36
N LEU A 213 12.01 1.13 -7.05
CA LEU A 213 10.90 1.17 -8.00
C LEU A 213 10.82 2.52 -8.71
N TYR A 214 10.98 3.62 -7.98
CA TYR A 214 10.78 4.98 -8.48
C TYR A 214 11.92 5.50 -9.38
N PHE A 215 12.92 4.67 -9.61
CA PHE A 215 14.03 4.96 -10.51
C PHE A 215 14.07 4.01 -11.71
N LEU A 216 13.17 3.03 -11.79
CA LEU A 216 13.10 2.11 -12.92
C LEU A 216 12.67 2.82 -14.19
N ASP A 217 13.08 2.26 -15.33
CA ASP A 217 12.89 2.94 -16.61
C ASP A 217 11.43 3.11 -17.02
N HIS A 218 10.59 2.16 -16.64
CA HIS A 218 9.14 2.11 -16.87
C HIS A 218 8.32 2.65 -15.70
N THR A 219 8.96 3.37 -14.76
CA THR A 219 8.27 4.01 -13.63
C THR A 219 8.25 5.52 -13.77
N PHE A 220 7.06 6.09 -13.67
CA PHE A 220 6.79 7.50 -13.85
C PHE A 220 6.14 8.09 -12.60
N MET A 221 6.53 9.33 -12.29
CA MET A 221 6.13 10.02 -11.06
C MET A 221 5.04 11.05 -11.34
N LEU A 222 3.89 10.88 -10.70
CA LEU A 222 2.81 11.86 -10.67
C LEU A 222 2.88 12.64 -9.35
N PHE A 223 3.57 13.78 -9.37
CA PHE A 223 3.78 14.57 -8.16
C PHE A 223 2.56 15.39 -7.79
N GLY A 224 2.06 15.21 -6.56
CA GLY A 224 0.92 15.98 -6.06
C GLY A 224 0.25 15.36 -4.84
N ASP A 225 -0.78 16.03 -4.34
CA ASP A 225 -1.68 15.45 -3.35
C ASP A 225 -2.51 14.31 -3.99
N ALA A 226 -2.64 13.18 -3.31
CA ALA A 226 -3.25 12.00 -3.90
C ALA A 226 -4.73 12.24 -4.27
N LYS A 227 -5.48 13.03 -3.48
CA LYS A 227 -6.88 13.31 -3.78
C LYS A 227 -7.04 14.18 -5.02
N GLN A 228 -6.13 15.14 -5.20
CA GLN A 228 -6.12 16.02 -6.38
C GLN A 228 -5.74 15.24 -7.63
N VAL A 229 -4.59 14.57 -7.62
CA VAL A 229 -4.06 13.84 -8.79
C VAL A 229 -5.03 12.75 -9.25
N VAL A 230 -5.54 11.93 -8.32
CA VAL A 230 -6.51 10.86 -8.66
C VAL A 230 -7.82 11.46 -9.19
N GLY A 231 -8.29 12.56 -8.59
CA GLY A 231 -9.49 13.25 -9.06
C GLY A 231 -9.33 13.86 -10.45
N GLU A 232 -8.14 14.35 -10.80
CA GLU A 232 -7.84 14.87 -12.13
C GLU A 232 -7.68 13.76 -13.17
N LEU A 233 -7.07 12.63 -12.81
CA LEU A 233 -7.05 11.42 -13.65
C LEU A 233 -8.48 10.96 -13.97
N ALA A 234 -9.33 10.82 -12.95
CA ALA A 234 -10.73 10.41 -13.14
C ALA A 234 -11.50 11.38 -14.06
N LYS A 235 -11.25 12.69 -13.95
CA LYS A 235 -11.86 13.70 -14.83
C LYS A 235 -11.42 13.55 -16.29
N HIS A 236 -10.13 13.35 -16.53
CA HIS A 236 -9.61 13.17 -17.90
C HIS A 236 -10.26 11.96 -18.58
N LEU A 237 -10.34 10.84 -17.86
CA LEU A 237 -10.97 9.61 -18.37
C LEU A 237 -12.47 9.77 -18.63
N SER A 238 -13.17 10.64 -17.87
CA SER A 238 -14.58 10.93 -18.11
C SER A 238 -14.83 11.87 -19.31
N GLY A 239 -13.82 12.64 -19.71
CA GLY A 239 -13.92 13.63 -20.80
C GLY A 239 -13.72 13.07 -22.21
N GLY A 240 -13.46 11.77 -22.33
CA GLY A 240 -13.30 11.07 -23.62
C GLY A 240 -14.58 10.86 -24.42
N GLU A 241 -15.77 11.12 -23.84
CA GLU A 241 -17.04 11.15 -24.59
C GLU A 241 -17.20 12.50 -25.32
N GLY A 242 -16.52 12.69 -26.45
CA GLY A 242 -16.76 13.90 -27.27
C GLY A 242 -15.81 14.22 -28.40
N GLY A 243 -14.94 13.31 -28.83
CA GLY A 243 -14.00 13.60 -29.91
C GLY A 243 -13.63 12.37 -30.71
N HIS A 244 -14.54 11.89 -31.55
CA HIS A 244 -14.32 11.49 -32.96
C HIS A 244 -15.64 11.04 -33.59
#